data_AF-A0A7L4YBK8-F1
#
_entry.id   AF-A0A7L4YBK8-F1
#
_cell.length_a   1.000
_cell.length_b   1.000
_cell.length_c   1.000
_cell.angle_alpha   90.00
_cell.angle_beta   90.00
_cell.angle_gamma   90.00
#
_symmetry.space_group_name_H-M   'P 1'
#
loop_
_entity.id
_entity.type
_entity.pdbx_description
1 polymer ?
#
loop_
_entity_poly.entity_id
_entity_poly.type
_entity_poly.pdbx_seq_one_letter_code
_entity_poly.pdbx_strand_id
1 'polypeptide(L)'
;MVRTVAPMALAIVLTAIGVLHFIWVFSPWPFKDAMTFTRTIGGSDDGVMPPGPSTALVGLALVGGAVLTLMVNESVPGIGPEWLRVVGMYGLAAVLLARGVGGYFMNSGAAIEFQRLNSFLYSPLCVALAALSGIVAVAASRR
;
A
#
# COMPACT_ATOMS: atom_id res chain seq x y z
N MET A 1 4.92 23.82 -1.02
CA MET A 1 5.02 22.81 0.07
C MET A 1 4.28 21.52 -0.26
N VAL A 2 3.00 21.54 -0.66
CA VAL A 2 2.26 20.34 -1.09
C VAL A 2 2.94 19.59 -2.24
N ARG A 3 3.59 20.33 -3.17
CA ARG A 3 4.38 19.79 -4.29
C ARG A 3 5.54 18.87 -3.90
N THR A 4 6.04 18.91 -2.66
CA THR A 4 7.17 18.08 -2.22
C THR A 4 6.83 17.21 -1.02
N VAL A 5 6.01 17.70 -0.08
CA VAL A 5 5.67 16.95 1.14
C VAL A 5 4.78 15.73 0.84
N ALA A 6 3.74 15.90 0.01
CA ALA A 6 2.82 14.80 -0.32
C ALA A 6 3.51 13.63 -1.05
N PRO A 7 4.29 13.85 -2.13
CA PRO A 7 4.98 12.74 -2.81
C PRO A 7 6.06 12.09 -1.93
N MET A 8 6.78 12.85 -1.10
CA MET A 8 7.78 12.28 -0.19
C MET A 8 7.13 11.44 0.92
N ALA A 9 6.07 11.95 1.54
CA ALA A 9 5.34 11.20 2.57
C ALA A 9 4.75 9.90 1.98
N LEU A 10 4.13 10.00 0.80
CA LEU A 10 3.60 8.84 0.08
C LEU A 10 4.69 7.81 -0.23
N ALA A 11 5.82 8.24 -0.80
CA ALA A 11 6.93 7.36 -1.13
C ALA A 11 7.53 6.67 0.10
N ILE A 12 7.73 7.40 1.20
CA ILE A 12 8.25 6.85 2.46
C ILE A 12 7.30 5.78 3.01
N VAL A 13 6.00 6.09 3.08
CA VAL A 13 5.02 5.15 3.63
C VAL A 13 4.87 3.91 2.75
N LEU A 14 4.78 4.07 1.43
CA LEU A 14 4.72 2.94 0.50
C LEU A 14 5.98 2.06 0.57
N THR A 15 7.16 2.68 0.68
CA THR A 15 8.42 1.94 0.82
C THR A 15 8.46 1.18 2.13
N ALA A 16 8.08 1.80 3.25
CA ALA A 16 8.05 1.15 4.55
C ALA A 16 7.10 -0.06 4.57
N ILE A 17 5.89 0.08 4.02
CA ILE A 17 4.92 -1.02 3.93
C ILE A 17 5.41 -2.09 2.94
N GLY A 18 6.03 -1.71 1.83
CA GLY A 18 6.59 -2.64 0.85
C GLY A 18 7.72 -3.49 1.41
N VAL A 19 8.66 -2.88 2.14
CA VAL A 19 9.74 -3.59 2.86
C VAL A 19 9.16 -4.55 3.90
N LEU A 20 8.13 -4.12 4.63
CA LEU A 20 7.47 -4.98 5.60
C LEU A 20 6.85 -6.24 4.95
N HIS A 21 6.27 -6.12 3.75
CA HIS A 21 5.80 -7.29 3.00
C HIS A 21 6.95 -8.21 2.59
N PHE A 22 8.10 -7.68 2.17
CA PHE A 22 9.27 -8.51 1.88
C PHE A 22 9.77 -9.25 3.13
N ILE A 23 9.74 -8.61 4.31
CA ILE A 23 10.06 -9.28 5.57
C ILE A 23 9.07 -10.42 5.84
N TRP A 24 7.78 -10.21 5.59
CA TRP A 24 6.72 -11.21 5.75
C TRP A 24 6.82 -12.42 4.84
N VAL A 25 7.64 -12.37 3.78
CA VAL A 25 7.98 -13.56 2.99
C VAL A 25 8.78 -14.56 3.82
N PHE A 26 9.59 -14.09 4.76
CA PHE A 26 10.52 -14.91 5.52
C PHE A 26 10.20 -14.99 7.02
N SER A 27 9.46 -14.02 7.57
CA SER A 27 9.26 -13.88 9.01
C SER A 27 7.91 -13.25 9.38
N PRO A 28 7.21 -13.73 10.42
CA PRO A 28 5.98 -13.11 10.94
C PRO A 28 6.24 -11.83 11.77
N TRP A 29 7.47 -11.28 11.72
CA TRP A 29 7.83 -10.06 12.44
C TRP A 29 6.84 -8.91 12.16
N PRO A 30 6.39 -8.14 13.16
CA PRO A 30 6.90 -8.04 14.54
C PRO A 30 6.29 -9.02 15.55
N PHE A 31 5.46 -9.98 15.11
CA PHE A 31 4.83 -10.95 16.00
C PHE A 31 5.77 -12.12 16.31
N LYS A 32 5.58 -12.73 17.49
CA LYS A 32 6.42 -13.85 17.96
C LYS A 32 6.05 -15.18 17.31
N ASP A 33 4.83 -15.31 16.82
CA ASP A 33 4.27 -16.54 16.29
C ASP A 33 3.38 -16.30 15.07
N ALA A 34 3.38 -17.26 14.14
CA ALA A 34 2.63 -17.19 12.88
C ALA A 34 1.10 -17.20 13.09
N MET A 35 0.63 -17.77 14.21
CA MET A 35 -0.79 -17.82 14.56
C MET A 35 -1.32 -16.41 14.90
N THR A 36 -0.62 -15.68 15.76
CA THR A 36 -0.95 -14.29 16.10
C THR A 36 -0.83 -13.40 14.86
N PHE A 37 0.17 -13.63 14.01
CA PHE A 37 0.32 -12.92 12.74
C PHE A 37 -0.88 -13.13 11.81
N THR A 38 -1.25 -14.38 11.55
CA THR A 38 -2.36 -14.72 10.64
C THR A 38 -3.70 -14.24 11.18
N ARG A 39 -3.95 -14.35 12.48
CA ARG A 39 -5.15 -13.78 13.12
C ARG A 39 -5.21 -12.26 12.99
N THR A 40 -4.09 -11.57 13.20
CA THR A 40 -4.05 -10.10 13.32
C THR A 40 -3.92 -9.40 11.96
N ILE A 41 -3.15 -9.97 11.04
CA ILE A 41 -2.81 -9.40 9.72
C ILE A 41 -3.47 -10.16 8.58
N GLY A 42 -3.59 -11.49 8.67
CA GLY A 42 -4.22 -12.31 7.63
C GLY A 42 -5.75 -12.39 7.76
N GLY A 43 -6.28 -12.18 8.97
CA GLY A 43 -7.69 -12.43 9.28
C GLY A 43 -8.07 -13.91 9.32
N SER A 44 -7.10 -14.83 9.30
CA SER A 44 -7.29 -16.28 9.37
C SER A 44 -6.77 -16.85 10.69
N ASP A 45 -7.48 -17.84 11.24
CA ASP A 45 -7.11 -18.55 12.47
C ASP A 45 -6.44 -19.90 12.17
N ASP A 46 -6.00 -20.13 10.93
CA ASP A 46 -5.41 -21.39 10.48
C ASP A 46 -3.89 -21.46 10.68
N GLY A 47 -3.24 -20.35 11.03
CA GLY A 47 -1.79 -20.28 11.20
C GLY A 47 -1.01 -20.42 9.88
N VAL A 48 -1.71 -20.45 8.74
CA VAL A 48 -1.09 -20.63 7.42
C VAL A 48 -0.69 -19.27 6.89
N MET A 49 0.62 -19.03 6.78
CA MET A 49 1.12 -17.79 6.20
C MET A 49 0.67 -17.65 4.74
N PRO A 50 0.35 -16.42 4.28
CA PRO A 50 0.04 -16.17 2.89
C PRO A 50 1.18 -16.65 1.97
N PRO A 51 0.88 -17.16 0.76
CA PRO A 51 1.91 -17.65 -0.15
C PRO A 51 2.98 -16.58 -0.40
N GLY A 52 4.24 -16.90 -0.12
CA GLY A 52 5.38 -15.99 -0.28
C GLY A 52 5.39 -15.19 -1.60
N PRO A 53 5.08 -15.79 -2.76
CA PRO A 53 5.01 -15.06 -4.04
C PRO A 53 3.97 -13.94 -4.05
N SER A 54 2.80 -14.15 -3.44
CA SER A 54 1.75 -13.13 -3.38
C SER A 54 2.15 -11.96 -2.48
N THR A 55 2.75 -12.26 -1.31
CA THR A 55 3.27 -11.25 -0.39
C THR A 55 4.40 -10.44 -1.02
N ALA A 56 5.33 -11.11 -1.72
CA ALA A 56 6.41 -10.45 -2.46
C ALA A 56 5.89 -9.57 -3.60
N LEU A 57 4.86 -10.03 -4.33
CA LEU A 57 4.24 -9.25 -5.41
C LEU A 57 3.61 -7.96 -4.88
N VAL A 58 2.91 -8.02 -3.74
CA VAL A 58 2.36 -6.82 -3.08
C VAL A 58 3.49 -5.89 -2.63
N GLY A 59 4.54 -6.43 -2.01
CA GLY A 59 5.72 -5.65 -1.62
C GLY A 59 6.35 -4.93 -2.82
N LEU A 60 6.51 -5.64 -3.94
CA LEU A 60 7.05 -5.10 -5.19
C LEU A 60 6.13 -4.01 -5.77
N ALA A 61 4.82 -4.21 -5.77
CA ALA A 61 3.85 -3.22 -6.24
C ALA A 61 3.89 -1.94 -5.41
N LEU A 62 4.03 -2.05 -4.09
CA LEU A 62 4.14 -0.90 -3.18
C LEU A 62 5.44 -0.13 -3.38
N VAL A 63 6.58 -0.83 -3.45
CA VAL A 63 7.88 -0.20 -3.74
C VAL A 63 7.88 0.42 -5.14
N GLY A 64 7.31 -0.26 -6.13
CA GLY A 64 7.11 0.26 -7.48
C GLY A 64 6.27 1.54 -7.48
N GLY A 65 5.19 1.59 -6.70
CA GLY A 65 4.38 2.79 -6.49
C GLY A 65 5.14 3.94 -5.84
N ALA A 66 6.03 3.66 -4.89
CA ALA A 66 6.91 4.65 -4.28
C ALA A 66 7.88 5.24 -5.31
N VAL A 67 8.55 4.39 -6.09
CA VAL A 67 9.45 4.81 -7.17
C VAL A 67 8.70 5.63 -8.22
N LEU A 68 7.51 5.18 -8.62
CA LEU A 68 6.66 5.90 -9.55
C LEU A 68 6.30 7.30 -9.04
N THR A 69 5.95 7.42 -7.75
CA THR A 69 5.68 8.70 -7.09
C THR A 69 6.89 9.64 -7.18
N LEU A 70 8.09 9.12 -6.93
CA LEU A 70 9.33 9.90 -7.03
C LEU A 70 9.68 10.31 -8.46
N MET A 71 9.41 9.44 -9.45
CA MET A 71 9.59 9.76 -10.87
C MET A 71 8.63 10.83 -11.37
N VAL A 72 7.38 10.82 -10.90
CA VAL A 72 6.37 11.84 -11.23
C VAL A 72 6.67 13.17 -10.55
N ASN A 73 7.33 13.15 -9.39
CA ASN A 73 7.81 14.34 -8.70
C ASN A 73 9.22 14.78 -9.12
N GLU A 74 9.77 14.23 -10.21
CA GLU A 74 11.10 14.59 -10.76
C GLU A 74 12.27 14.42 -9.76
N SER A 75 12.05 13.68 -8.67
CA SER A 75 13.07 13.43 -7.65
C SER A 75 14.04 12.33 -8.07
N VAL A 76 13.63 11.50 -9.03
CA VAL A 76 14.42 10.44 -9.67
C VAL A 76 14.17 10.52 -11.18
N PRO A 77 15.15 10.19 -12.05
CA PRO A 77 14.95 10.16 -13.48
C PRO A 77 13.75 9.27 -13.86
N GLY A 78 12.80 9.86 -14.59
CA GLY A 78 11.64 9.14 -15.09
C GLY A 78 12.02 8.16 -16.20
N ILE A 79 11.52 6.93 -16.11
CA ILE A 79 11.67 5.93 -17.17
C ILE A 79 10.36 5.84 -17.95
N GLY A 80 10.45 5.92 -19.28
CA GLY A 80 9.30 5.78 -20.18
C GLY A 80 8.44 7.05 -20.34
N PRO A 81 7.33 6.95 -21.08
CA PRO A 81 6.46 8.08 -21.39
C PRO A 81 5.84 8.70 -20.13
N GLU A 82 5.71 10.03 -20.11
CA GLU A 82 5.12 10.76 -18.98
C GLU A 82 3.66 10.39 -18.72
N TRP A 83 2.85 10.27 -19.78
CA TRP A 83 1.45 9.87 -19.66
C TRP A 83 1.28 8.53 -18.97
N LEU A 84 2.20 7.57 -19.21
CA LEU A 84 2.15 6.25 -18.60
C LEU A 84 2.39 6.33 -17.09
N ARG A 85 3.30 7.23 -16.66
CA ARG A 85 3.59 7.46 -15.25
C ARG A 85 2.40 8.07 -14.52
N VAL A 86 1.73 9.04 -15.15
CA VAL A 86 0.52 9.68 -14.60
C VAL A 86 -0.65 8.69 -14.52
N VAL A 87 -0.87 7.89 -15.58
CA VAL A 87 -1.90 6.83 -15.57
C VAL A 87 -1.61 5.79 -14.48
N GLY A 88 -0.34 5.41 -14.30
CA GLY A 88 0.07 4.51 -13.22
C GLY A 88 -0.26 5.07 -11.82
N MET A 89 -0.08 6.38 -11.61
CA MET A 89 -0.46 7.02 -10.34
C MET A 89 -1.97 7.03 -10.10
N TYR A 90 -2.78 7.27 -11.15
CA TYR A 90 -4.23 7.11 -11.06
C TYR A 90 -4.65 5.68 -10.77
N GLY A 91 -3.98 4.70 -11.39
CA GLY A 91 -4.19 3.27 -11.10
C GLY A 91 -3.88 2.93 -9.63
N LEU A 92 -2.74 3.41 -9.12
CA LEU A 92 -2.36 3.24 -7.71
C LEU A 92 -3.40 3.85 -6.78
N ALA A 93 -3.85 5.08 -7.06
CA ALA A 93 -4.89 5.74 -6.29
C ALA A 93 -6.21 4.95 -6.30
N ALA A 94 -6.62 4.44 -7.46
CA ALA A 94 -7.84 3.66 -7.61
C ALA A 94 -7.77 2.33 -6.82
N VAL A 95 -6.65 1.61 -6.90
CA VAL A 95 -6.46 0.34 -6.17
C VAL A 95 -6.48 0.57 -4.66
N LEU A 96 -5.76 1.58 -4.16
CA LEU A 96 -5.74 1.92 -2.74
C LEU A 96 -7.11 2.38 -2.24
N LEU A 97 -7.85 3.16 -3.04
CA LEU A 97 -9.20 3.58 -2.71
C LEU A 97 -10.15 2.39 -2.66
N ALA A 98 -10.09 1.51 -3.66
CA ALA A 98 -10.89 0.28 -3.70
C ALA A 98 -10.59 -0.61 -2.49
N ARG A 99 -9.32 -0.75 -2.09
CA ARG A 99 -8.95 -1.51 -0.89
C ARG A 99 -9.39 -0.84 0.41
N GLY A 100 -9.29 0.49 0.49
CA GLY A 100 -9.67 1.26 1.67
C GLY A 100 -11.18 1.25 1.90
N VAL A 101 -11.96 1.54 0.86
CA VAL A 101 -13.43 1.54 0.89
C VAL A 101 -13.97 0.11 0.98
N GLY A 102 -13.47 -0.80 0.14
CA GLY A 102 -13.88 -2.21 0.14
C GLY A 102 -13.60 -2.91 1.47
N GLY A 103 -12.54 -2.52 2.18
CA GLY A 103 -12.23 -3.02 3.52
C GLY A 103 -13.33 -2.80 4.57
N TYR A 104 -14.18 -1.78 4.41
CA TYR A 104 -15.32 -1.57 5.31
C TYR A 104 -16.49 -2.53 5.01
N PHE A 105 -16.62 -3.02 3.79
CA PHE A 105 -17.74 -3.87 3.35
C PHE A 105 -17.41 -5.36 3.30
N MET A 106 -16.14 -5.72 3.04
CA MET A 106 -15.70 -7.10 2.81
C MET A 106 -15.09 -7.79 4.04
N ASN A 107 -15.29 -7.25 5.24
CA ASN A 107 -14.69 -7.78 6.47
C ASN A 107 -15.44 -9.01 7.04
N SER A 108 -16.60 -9.36 6.49
CA SER A 108 -17.48 -10.43 6.95
C SER A 108 -16.78 -11.79 6.86
N GLY A 109 -16.35 -12.33 8.00
CA GLY A 109 -15.69 -13.64 8.11
C GLY A 109 -14.23 -13.61 8.57
N ALA A 110 -13.59 -12.45 8.64
CA ALA A 110 -12.24 -12.32 9.20
C ALA A 110 -12.26 -12.31 10.73
N ALA A 111 -11.14 -12.69 11.37
CA ALA A 111 -10.96 -12.62 12.81
C ALA A 111 -11.22 -11.21 13.37
N ILE A 112 -11.79 -11.13 14.58
CA ILE A 112 -12.23 -9.85 15.17
C ILE A 112 -11.08 -8.84 15.36
N GLU A 113 -9.88 -9.34 15.62
CA GLU A 113 -8.66 -8.55 15.74
C GLU A 113 -8.30 -7.88 14.42
N PHE A 114 -8.30 -8.65 13.32
CA PHE A 114 -8.10 -8.13 11.98
C PHE A 114 -9.22 -7.17 11.59
N GLN A 115 -10.48 -7.48 11.91
CA GLN A 115 -11.60 -6.61 11.57
C GLN A 115 -11.44 -5.22 12.20
N ARG A 116 -11.09 -5.18 13.49
CA ARG A 116 -10.87 -3.93 14.21
C ARG A 116 -9.70 -3.15 13.64
N LEU A 117 -8.56 -3.79 13.38
CA LEU A 117 -7.40 -3.12 12.78
C LEU A 117 -7.69 -2.65 11.36
N ASN A 118 -8.42 -3.44 10.57
CA ASN A 118 -8.77 -3.09 9.21
C ASN A 118 -9.69 -1.85 9.18
N SER A 119 -10.70 -1.78 10.04
CA SER A 119 -11.59 -0.61 10.09
C SER A 119 -10.95 0.63 10.72
N PHE A 120 -10.10 0.49 11.74
CA PHE A 120 -9.53 1.64 12.45
C PHE A 120 -8.18 2.13 11.90
N LEU A 121 -7.40 1.27 11.25
CA LEU A 121 -6.04 1.59 10.81
C LEU A 121 -5.83 1.33 9.32
N TYR A 122 -6.10 0.12 8.81
CA TYR A 122 -5.73 -0.21 7.43
C TYR A 122 -6.58 0.51 6.39
N SER A 123 -7.91 0.44 6.49
CA SER A 123 -8.81 1.16 5.60
C SER A 123 -8.57 2.68 5.58
N PRO A 124 -8.51 3.40 6.72
CA PRO A 124 -8.24 4.84 6.69
C PRO A 124 -6.85 5.17 6.13
N LEU A 125 -5.84 4.33 6.40
CA LEU A 125 -4.51 4.50 5.82
C LEU A 125 -4.54 4.32 4.29
N CYS A 126 -5.21 3.29 3.78
CA CYS A 126 -5.38 3.09 2.33
C CYS A 126 -6.13 4.26 1.67
N VAL A 127 -7.20 4.79 2.30
CA VAL A 127 -7.91 5.98 1.80
C VAL A 127 -7.00 7.22 1.81
N ALA A 128 -6.22 7.42 2.87
CA ALA A 128 -5.27 8.53 2.95
C ALA A 128 -4.18 8.45 1.88
N LEU A 129 -3.61 7.25 1.64
CA LEU A 129 -2.63 7.04 0.58
C LEU A 129 -3.26 7.20 -0.82
N ALA A 130 -4.51 6.80 -1.00
CA ALA A 130 -5.26 7.02 -2.24
C ALA A 130 -5.43 8.52 -2.52
N ALA A 131 -5.80 9.31 -1.50
CA ALA A 131 -5.92 10.75 -1.61
C ALA A 131 -4.58 11.42 -1.95
N LEU A 132 -3.49 11.03 -1.27
CA LEU A 132 -2.14 11.53 -1.57
C LEU A 132 -1.70 11.18 -2.99
N SER A 133 -1.94 9.93 -3.42
CA SER A 133 -1.65 9.47 -4.79
C SER A 133 -2.43 10.27 -5.82
N GLY A 134 -3.71 10.53 -5.57
CA GLY A 134 -4.57 11.35 -6.42
C GLY A 134 -4.10 12.81 -6.50
N ILE A 135 -3.71 13.42 -5.38
CA ILE A 135 -3.14 14.77 -5.35
C ILE A 135 -1.87 14.84 -6.20
N VAL A 136 -0.97 13.86 -6.08
CA VAL A 136 0.26 13.79 -6.89
C VAL A 136 -0.07 13.63 -8.38
N ALA A 137 -1.02 12.75 -8.73
CA ALA A 137 -1.45 12.55 -10.12
C ALA A 137 -2.06 13.81 -10.74
N VAL A 138 -2.94 14.51 -10.01
CA VAL A 138 -3.54 15.77 -10.44
C VAL A 138 -2.49 16.87 -10.56
N ALA A 139 -1.55 16.96 -9.62
CA ALA A 139 -0.47 17.94 -9.67
C ALA A 139 0.48 17.71 -10.85
N ALA A 140 0.70 16.45 -11.24
CA ALA A 140 1.53 16.09 -12.38
C ALA A 140 0.84 16.35 -13.72
N SER A 141 -0.45 16.01 -13.85
CA SER A 141 -1.24 16.24 -15.08
C SER A 141 -1.50 17.71 -15.42
N ARG A 142 -1.26 18.63 -14.47
CA ARG A 142 -1.39 20.09 -14.67
C ARG A 142 -0.06 20.79 -14.97
N ARG A 143 1.04 20.05 -15.07
CA ARG A 143 2.32 20.59 -15.53
C ARG A 143 2.37 20.57 -17.04
#